data_AF-A0A4Q5Z379-F1
#
_entry.id   AF-A0A4Q5Z379-F1
#
_cell.length_a   1.000
_cell.length_b   1.000
_cell.length_c   1.000
_cell.angle_alpha   90.00
_cell.angle_beta   90.00
_cell.angle_gamma   90.00
#
_symmetry.space_group_name_H-M   'P 1'
#
loop_
_entity.id
_entity.type
_entity.pdbx_description
1 polymer ?
#
loop_
_entity_poly.entity_id
_entity_poly.type
_entity_poly.pdbx_seq_one_letter_code
_entity_poly.pdbx_strand_id
1 'polypeptide(L)'
;MSLARFIDHTILKNTTTIGDVDKICKEAIEFGFAAVCIPPYFVQDAKKLLDGSLVKLATVIGFPFGYHHYKTKVQEARLAIEDGADELDMVMNLAAFKSNDLAYIETEADQISKLTIENGKTLKV
;
A
#
# COMPACT_ATOMS: atom_id res chain seq x y z
N MET A 1 6.13 -17.80 19.37
CA MET A 1 5.57 -16.80 18.44
C MET A 1 6.16 -17.06 17.07
N SER A 2 5.34 -17.12 16.01
CA SER A 2 5.87 -17.25 14.64
C SER A 2 6.27 -15.87 14.11
N LEU A 3 7.49 -15.74 13.56
CA LEU A 3 8.00 -14.50 12.97
C LEU A 3 7.17 -14.04 11.76
N ALA A 4 6.55 -14.98 11.03
CA ALA A 4 5.76 -14.69 9.84
C ALA A 4 4.67 -13.65 10.08
N ARG A 5 4.05 -13.62 11.28
CA ARG A 5 2.97 -12.70 11.62
C ARG A 5 3.40 -11.23 11.78
N PHE A 6 4.67 -10.92 11.53
CA PHE A 6 5.24 -9.57 11.52
C PHE A 6 5.83 -9.18 10.15
N ILE A 7 5.66 -10.02 9.14
CA ILE A 7 6.24 -9.81 7.81
C ILE A 7 5.16 -9.44 6.81
N ASP A 8 5.40 -8.35 6.09
CA ASP A 8 4.66 -7.97 4.89
C ASP A 8 5.36 -8.58 3.67
N HIS A 9 4.83 -9.69 3.15
CA HIS A 9 5.43 -10.40 2.03
C HIS A 9 5.26 -9.59 0.75
N THR A 10 6.36 -9.09 0.19
CA THR A 10 6.33 -7.96 -0.75
C THR A 10 6.80 -8.34 -2.14
N ILE A 11 6.09 -7.87 -3.17
CA ILE A 11 6.55 -7.87 -4.56
C ILE A 11 6.22 -6.53 -5.24
N LEU A 12 7.26 -5.73 -5.52
CA LEU A 12 7.12 -4.42 -6.17
C LEU A 12 8.07 -4.27 -7.38
N LYS A 13 8.33 -5.38 -8.08
CA LYS A 13 9.12 -5.35 -9.32
C LYS A 13 8.29 -4.73 -10.44
N ASN A 14 8.92 -3.94 -11.32
CA ASN A 14 8.24 -3.33 -12.48
C ASN A 14 7.80 -4.35 -13.55
N THR A 15 8.21 -5.62 -13.42
CA THR A 15 7.80 -6.73 -14.27
C THR A 15 6.83 -7.69 -13.60
N THR A 16 6.26 -7.33 -12.44
CA THR A 16 5.29 -8.17 -11.72
C THR A 16 4.10 -8.52 -12.61
N THR A 17 3.77 -9.81 -12.66
CA THR A 17 2.60 -10.33 -13.39
C THR A 17 1.52 -10.79 -12.42
N ILE A 18 0.31 -11.04 -12.94
CA ILE A 18 -0.77 -11.64 -12.14
C ILE A 18 -0.40 -13.03 -11.58
N GLY A 19 0.43 -13.80 -12.31
CA GLY A 19 0.91 -15.09 -11.82
C GLY A 19 1.84 -14.95 -10.61
N ASP A 20 2.65 -13.89 -10.57
CA ASP A 20 3.49 -13.59 -9.40
C ASP A 20 2.64 -13.15 -8.19
N VAL A 21 1.55 -12.41 -8.44
CA VAL A 21 0.61 -11.99 -7.38
C VAL A 21 -0.18 -13.19 -6.82
N ASP A 22 -0.64 -14.10 -7.66
CA ASP A 22 -1.26 -15.36 -7.22
C ASP A 22 -0.31 -16.17 -6.34
N LYS A 23 0.95 -16.30 -6.78
CA LYS A 23 1.98 -17.01 -6.03
C LYS A 23 2.23 -16.37 -4.66
N ILE A 24 2.43 -15.05 -4.59
CA ILE A 24 2.75 -14.39 -3.31
C ILE A 24 1.58 -14.44 -2.33
N CYS A 25 0.33 -14.35 -2.81
CA CYS A 25 -0.86 -14.50 -1.98
C CYS A 25 -0.95 -15.91 -1.38
N LYS A 26 -0.71 -16.95 -2.19
CA LYS A 26 -0.69 -18.34 -1.72
C LYS A 26 0.38 -18.59 -0.66
N GLU A 27 1.60 -18.10 -0.91
CA GLU A 27 2.70 -18.20 0.05
C GLU A 27 2.35 -17.50 1.37
N ALA A 28 1.72 -16.31 1.31
CA ALA A 28 1.32 -15.59 2.51
C ALA A 28 0.25 -16.30 3.33
N ILE A 29 -0.72 -16.94 2.68
CA ILE A 29 -1.72 -17.77 3.35
C ILE A 29 -1.06 -19.01 3.96
N GLU A 30 -0.20 -19.71 3.20
CA GLU A 30 0.48 -20.94 3.63
C GLU A 30 1.37 -20.71 4.86
N PHE A 31 2.17 -19.63 4.85
CA PHE A 31 3.12 -19.34 5.92
C PHE A 31 2.55 -18.46 7.04
N GLY A 32 1.33 -17.95 6.87
CA GLY A 32 0.66 -17.07 7.84
C GLY A 32 1.38 -15.73 8.01
N PHE A 33 1.74 -15.09 6.89
CA PHE A 33 2.30 -13.74 6.89
C PHE A 33 1.27 -12.70 7.37
N ALA A 34 1.74 -11.54 7.82
CA ALA A 34 0.87 -10.46 8.31
C ALA A 34 0.06 -9.84 7.17
N ALA A 35 0.76 -9.53 6.08
CA ALA A 35 0.21 -8.92 4.89
C ALA A 35 0.94 -9.39 3.63
N VAL A 36 0.37 -9.08 2.47
CA VAL A 36 1.11 -8.99 1.21
C VAL A 36 1.16 -7.54 0.75
N CYS A 37 2.31 -7.08 0.24
CA CYS A 37 2.44 -5.75 -0.35
C CYS A 37 2.73 -5.88 -1.86
N ILE A 38 1.79 -5.38 -2.67
CA ILE A 38 1.78 -5.56 -4.13
C ILE A 38 1.58 -4.24 -4.89
N PRO A 39 1.85 -4.18 -6.21
CA PRO A 39 1.66 -2.97 -6.99
C PRO A 39 0.17 -2.59 -7.06
N PRO A 40 -0.19 -1.28 -7.06
CA PRO A 40 -1.58 -0.82 -7.01
C PRO A 40 -2.47 -1.44 -8.10
N TYR A 41 -1.92 -1.65 -9.29
CA TYR A 41 -2.62 -2.25 -10.43
C TYR A 41 -3.26 -3.62 -10.14
N PHE A 42 -2.72 -4.40 -9.18
CA PHE A 42 -3.19 -5.75 -8.88
C PHE A 42 -4.03 -5.85 -7.60
N VAL A 43 -4.35 -4.73 -6.93
CA VAL A 43 -5.05 -4.74 -5.63
C VAL A 43 -6.40 -5.46 -5.73
N GLN A 44 -7.20 -5.13 -6.75
CA GLN A 44 -8.51 -5.76 -6.92
C GLN A 44 -8.42 -7.28 -7.15
N ASP A 45 -7.38 -7.76 -7.84
CA ASP A 45 -7.17 -9.19 -8.07
C ASP A 45 -6.66 -9.89 -6.83
N ALA A 46 -5.68 -9.31 -6.13
CA ALA A 46 -5.18 -9.83 -4.87
C ALA A 46 -6.27 -9.90 -3.81
N LYS A 47 -7.22 -8.94 -3.79
CA LYS A 47 -8.35 -8.98 -2.87
C LYS A 47 -9.19 -10.24 -3.03
N LYS A 48 -9.42 -10.69 -4.28
CA LYS A 48 -10.13 -11.94 -4.57
C LYS A 48 -9.30 -13.17 -4.17
N LEU A 49 -7.99 -13.14 -4.41
CA LEU A 49 -7.07 -14.24 -4.09
C LEU A 49 -6.92 -14.47 -2.58
N LEU A 50 -7.03 -13.41 -1.78
CA LEU A 50 -6.93 -13.44 -0.32
C LEU A 50 -8.28 -13.62 0.38
N ASP A 51 -9.38 -13.82 -0.36
CA ASP A 51 -10.71 -13.94 0.22
C ASP A 51 -10.78 -15.07 1.27
N GLY A 52 -11.44 -14.78 2.39
CA GLY A 52 -11.51 -15.69 3.53
C GLY A 52 -10.20 -15.89 4.32
N SER A 53 -9.10 -15.26 3.93
CA SER A 53 -7.83 -15.31 4.68
C SER A 53 -7.73 -14.21 5.74
N LEU A 54 -6.80 -14.38 6.68
CA LEU A 54 -6.44 -13.35 7.68
C LEU A 54 -5.27 -12.46 7.22
N VAL A 55 -4.75 -12.68 6.02
CA VAL A 55 -3.61 -11.93 5.47
C VAL A 55 -4.14 -10.59 4.97
N LYS A 56 -3.55 -9.49 5.45
CA LYS A 56 -3.93 -8.15 5.01
C LYS A 56 -3.40 -7.85 3.60
N LEU A 57 -4.11 -7.01 2.87
CA LEU A 57 -3.66 -6.51 1.57
C LEU A 57 -3.08 -5.10 1.72
N ALA A 58 -1.78 -4.97 1.50
CA ALA A 58 -1.08 -3.69 1.44
C ALA A 58 -0.75 -3.31 -0.02
N THR A 59 -0.72 -2.02 -0.29
CA THR A 59 -0.16 -1.47 -1.54
C THR A 59 0.56 -0.16 -1.28
N VAL A 60 1.23 0.37 -2.29
CA VAL A 60 2.08 1.55 -2.17
C VAL A 60 1.42 2.78 -2.78
N ILE A 61 1.67 3.97 -2.21
CA ILE A 61 1.15 5.25 -2.72
C ILE A 61 2.30 6.19 -3.07
N GLY A 62 2.30 6.72 -4.29
CA GLY A 62 3.32 7.65 -4.77
C GLY A 62 4.69 7.00 -5.01
N PHE A 63 4.76 5.67 -5.05
CA PHE A 63 5.98 4.88 -5.14
C PHE A 63 6.64 4.92 -6.54
N PRO A 64 7.97 4.76 -6.64
CA PRO A 64 8.93 4.60 -5.54
C PRO A 64 9.48 5.91 -4.98
N PHE A 65 9.28 7.03 -5.67
CA PHE A 65 10.05 8.24 -5.38
C PHE A 65 9.30 9.29 -4.56
N GLY A 66 7.97 9.19 -4.44
CA GLY A 66 7.16 10.09 -3.63
C GLY A 66 7.03 11.51 -4.16
N TYR A 67 7.63 11.88 -5.30
CA TYR A 67 7.58 13.26 -5.82
C TYR A 67 6.28 13.61 -6.56
N HIS A 68 5.32 12.69 -6.62
CA HIS A 68 3.99 12.98 -7.16
C HIS A 68 3.33 14.15 -6.41
N HIS A 69 2.49 14.90 -7.12
CA HIS A 69 1.68 15.92 -6.48
C HIS A 69 0.74 15.26 -5.46
N TYR A 70 0.54 15.84 -4.26
CA TYR A 70 -0.23 15.20 -3.19
C TYR A 70 -1.67 14.88 -3.64
N LYS A 71 -2.29 15.77 -4.43
CA LYS A 71 -3.61 15.52 -5.06
C LYS A 71 -3.64 14.23 -5.90
N THR A 72 -2.57 13.90 -6.61
CA THR A 72 -2.46 12.64 -7.35
C THR A 72 -2.39 11.46 -6.39
N LYS A 73 -1.55 11.55 -5.35
CA LYS A 73 -1.48 10.52 -4.30
C LYS A 73 -2.81 10.31 -3.58
N VAL A 74 -3.60 11.36 -3.36
CA VAL A 74 -4.96 11.26 -2.81
C VAL A 74 -5.88 10.45 -3.72
N GLN A 75 -5.80 10.62 -5.04
CA GLN A 75 -6.59 9.81 -5.98
C GLN A 75 -6.10 8.36 -6.04
N GLU A 76 -4.78 8.14 -6.03
CA GLU A 76 -4.17 6.82 -5.96
C GLU A 76 -4.62 6.07 -4.69
N ALA A 77 -4.58 6.74 -3.53
CA ALA A 77 -5.02 6.21 -2.26
C ALA A 77 -6.52 5.86 -2.28
N ARG A 78 -7.36 6.74 -2.84
CA ARG A 78 -8.79 6.48 -2.99
C ARG A 78 -9.04 5.23 -3.82
N LEU A 79 -8.38 5.10 -4.97
CA LEU A 79 -8.53 3.94 -5.84
C LEU A 79 -8.06 2.65 -5.15
N ALA A 80 -6.92 2.69 -4.46
CA ALA A 80 -6.43 1.53 -3.70
C ALA A 80 -7.43 1.08 -2.61
N ILE A 81 -8.07 2.02 -1.92
CA ILE A 81 -9.12 1.73 -0.93
C ILE A 81 -10.34 1.09 -1.59
N GLU A 82 -10.80 1.67 -2.71
CA GLU A 82 -11.94 1.16 -3.49
C GLU A 82 -11.67 -0.26 -4.03
N ASP A 83 -10.44 -0.54 -4.46
CA ASP A 83 -10.01 -1.86 -4.92
C ASP A 83 -9.81 -2.88 -3.78
N GLY A 84 -9.84 -2.43 -2.53
CA GLY A 84 -9.91 -3.29 -1.36
C GLY A 84 -8.62 -3.42 -0.54
N ALA A 85 -7.66 -2.51 -0.70
CA ALA A 85 -6.49 -2.45 0.16
C ALA A 85 -6.89 -2.23 1.64
N ASP A 86 -6.19 -2.91 2.54
CA ASP A 86 -6.31 -2.78 3.99
C ASP A 86 -5.29 -1.77 4.55
N GLU A 87 -4.12 -1.69 3.90
CA GLU A 87 -3.00 -0.84 4.30
C GLU A 87 -2.40 -0.11 3.09
N LEU A 88 -2.03 1.16 3.29
CA LEU A 88 -1.45 2.03 2.27
C LEU A 88 -0.06 2.46 2.74
N ASP A 89 0.96 2.09 1.98
CA ASP A 89 2.37 2.40 2.24
C ASP A 89 2.80 3.59 1.38
N MET A 90 2.66 4.80 1.92
CA MET A 90 2.91 6.04 1.20
C MET A 90 4.39 6.43 1.22
N VAL A 91 4.95 6.78 0.07
CA VAL A 91 6.27 7.44 0.00
C VAL A 91 6.10 8.95 0.16
N MET A 92 6.62 9.53 1.24
CA MET A 92 6.63 10.99 1.46
C MET A 92 7.34 11.76 0.33
N ASN A 93 6.88 12.97 0.03
CA ASN A 93 7.58 13.85 -0.91
C ASN A 93 8.91 14.39 -0.34
N LEU A 94 9.98 13.64 -0.57
CA LEU A 94 11.34 14.01 -0.13
C LEU A 94 11.88 15.26 -0.82
N ALA A 95 11.40 15.62 -2.01
CA ALA A 95 11.81 16.83 -2.70
C ALA A 95 11.29 18.08 -1.98
N ALA A 96 10.03 18.07 -1.54
CA ALA A 96 9.45 19.11 -0.70
C ALA A 96 10.21 19.22 0.64
N PHE A 97 10.53 18.09 1.27
CA PHE A 97 11.28 18.07 2.53
C PHE A 97 12.66 18.69 2.40
N LYS A 98 13.43 18.29 1.38
CA LYS A 98 14.75 18.85 1.11
C LYS A 98 14.70 20.32 0.71
N SER A 99 13.56 20.79 0.20
CA SER A 99 13.32 22.20 -0.12
C SER A 99 12.79 23.00 1.07
N ASN A 100 12.69 22.38 2.26
CA ASN A 100 12.15 22.98 3.48
C ASN A 100 10.68 23.40 3.36
N ASP A 101 9.94 22.81 2.42
CA ASP A 101 8.50 23.03 2.25
C ASP A 101 7.71 22.09 3.16
N LEU A 102 7.76 22.38 4.46
CA LEU A 102 7.08 21.58 5.48
C LEU A 102 5.55 21.68 5.38
N ALA A 103 5.03 22.82 4.91
CA ALA A 103 3.59 23.02 4.72
C ALA A 103 3.02 22.09 3.65
N TYR A 104 3.79 21.83 2.58
CA TYR A 104 3.41 20.86 1.58
C TYR A 104 3.34 19.43 2.14
N ILE A 105 4.32 19.03 2.95
CA ILE A 105 4.36 17.70 3.57
C ILE A 105 3.23 17.52 4.57
N GLU A 106 2.96 18.53 5.40
CA GLU A 106 1.85 18.52 6.34
C GLU A 106 0.53 18.36 5.59
N THR A 107 0.33 19.10 4.49
CA THR A 107 -0.85 18.97 3.64
C THR A 107 -0.95 17.57 3.02
N GLU A 108 0.15 17.03 2.50
CA GLU A 108 0.19 15.68 1.91
C GLU A 108 -0.20 14.60 2.92
N ALA A 109 0.46 14.60 4.09
CA ALA A 109 0.21 13.65 5.15
C ALA A 109 -1.21 13.77 5.72
N ASP A 110 -1.69 15.00 5.98
CA ASP A 110 -3.03 15.25 6.51
C ASP A 110 -4.12 14.72 5.58
N GLN A 111 -4.04 15.04 4.28
CA GLN A 111 -5.08 14.67 3.32
C GLN A 111 -5.18 13.14 3.14
N ILE A 112 -4.04 12.46 3.07
CA ILE A 112 -4.00 11.00 2.87
C ILE A 112 -4.33 10.28 4.18
N SER A 113 -3.87 10.79 5.33
CA SER A 113 -4.19 10.23 6.64
C SER A 113 -5.70 10.30 6.91
N LYS A 114 -6.33 11.46 6.69
CA LYS A 114 -7.79 11.62 6.85
C LYS A 114 -8.56 10.64 5.98
N LEU A 115 -8.26 10.59 4.68
CA LEU A 115 -8.90 9.66 3.74
C LEU A 115 -8.76 8.20 4.21
N THR A 116 -7.58 7.81 4.69
CA THR A 116 -7.28 6.45 5.13
C THR A 116 -8.05 6.09 6.41
N ILE A 117 -8.06 6.97 7.41
CA ILE A 117 -8.76 6.78 8.69
C ILE A 117 -10.29 6.74 8.49
N GLU A 118 -10.84 7.65 7.69
CA GLU A 118 -12.28 7.71 7.39
C GLU A 118 -12.80 6.42 6.75
N ASN A 119 -11.94 5.67 6.05
CA ASN A 119 -12.28 4.40 5.42
C ASN A 119 -11.86 3.17 6.25
N GLY A 120 -11.42 3.36 7.50
CA GLY A 120 -11.02 2.27 8.40
C GLY A 120 -9.78 1.51 7.95
N LYS A 121 -8.91 2.17 7.17
CA LYS A 121 -7.67 1.60 6.62
C LYS A 121 -6.45 2.09 7.42
N THR A 122 -5.29 1.46 7.20
CA THR A 122 -4.03 1.86 7.87
C THR A 122 -3.13 2.60 6.91
N LEU A 123 -2.56 3.74 7.35
CA LEU A 123 -1.52 4.46 6.60
C LEU A 123 -0.15 4.14 7.21
N LYS A 124 0.82 3.79 6.37
CA LYS A 124 2.26 3.73 6.68
C LYS A 124 2.98 4.79 5.85
N VAL A 125 4.01 5.44 6.40
CA VAL A 125 4.77 6.53 5.76
C VAL A 125 6.26 6.27 5.87
#